data_AF-A0A4Y2I9L1-F1
#
_entry.id   AF-A0A4Y2I9L1-F1
#
_cell.length_a   1.000
_cell.length_b   1.000
_cell.length_c   1.000
_cell.angle_alpha   90.00
_cell.angle_beta   90.00
_cell.angle_gamma   90.00
#
_symmetry.space_group_name_H-M   'P 1'
#
loop_
_entity.id
_entity.type
_entity.pdbx_description
1 polymer ?
#
loop_
_entity_poly.entity_id
_entity_poly.type
_entity_poly.pdbx_seq_one_letter_code
_entity_poly.pdbx_strand_id
1 'polypeptide(L)'
;MYDKWISNHPKIQDDFRSLYEGRIASDIVIKTASASYPAHKTVLCTSSLIFKDILLNVLSYKSTDFFEIEHLEDYTVSKMLFFLHTDSLEDVQWDTAK
;
A
#
# COMPACT_ATOMS: atom_id res chain seq x y z
N MET A 1 -20.96 8.62 -27.60
CA MET A 1 -20.43 9.78 -26.83
C MET A 1 -19.89 9.32 -25.48
N TYR A 2 -20.60 8.45 -24.75
CA TYR A 2 -20.14 7.82 -23.51
C TYR A 2 -18.93 6.87 -23.68
N ASP A 3 -18.87 6.09 -24.75
CA ASP A 3 -17.78 5.11 -24.97
C ASP A 3 -16.39 5.78 -25.12
N LYS A 4 -16.37 7.00 -25.67
CA LYS A 4 -15.15 7.80 -25.82
C LYS A 4 -14.62 8.32 -24.47
N TRP A 5 -15.48 8.48 -23.48
CA TRP A 5 -15.10 8.94 -22.14
C TRP A 5 -14.58 7.78 -21.28
N ILE A 6 -15.18 6.60 -21.41
CA ILE A 6 -14.70 5.38 -20.76
C ILE A 6 -13.35 4.94 -21.35
N SER A 7 -13.16 5.07 -22.67
CA SER A 7 -11.90 4.67 -23.33
C SER A 7 -10.69 5.57 -23.01
N ASN A 8 -10.92 6.78 -22.49
CA ASN A 8 -9.85 7.72 -22.12
C ASN A 8 -9.66 7.84 -20.60
N HIS A 9 -10.39 7.05 -19.82
CA HIS A 9 -10.20 7.02 -18.37
C HIS A 9 -8.85 6.35 -18.06
N PRO A 10 -8.03 6.91 -17.14
CA PRO A 10 -6.84 6.23 -16.65
C PRO A 10 -7.19 4.81 -16.18
N LYS A 11 -6.24 3.88 -16.27
CA LYS A 11 -6.47 2.59 -15.66
C LYS A 11 -6.56 2.81 -14.15
N ILE A 12 -7.49 2.13 -13.49
CA ILE A 12 -7.65 2.22 -12.04
C ILE A 12 -6.33 1.92 -11.28
N GLN A 13 -5.48 1.08 -11.87
CA GLN A 13 -4.13 0.79 -11.38
C GLN A 13 -3.22 2.03 -11.37
N ASP A 14 -3.29 2.87 -12.40
CA ASP A 14 -2.53 4.13 -12.50
C ASP A 14 -3.04 5.14 -11.47
N ASP A 15 -4.36 5.15 -11.22
CA ASP A 15 -4.97 5.99 -10.18
C ASP A 15 -4.49 5.58 -8.78
N PHE A 16 -4.51 4.28 -8.44
CA PHE A 16 -4.03 3.79 -7.15
C PHE A 16 -2.52 3.99 -6.97
N ARG A 17 -1.73 3.84 -8.04
CA ARG A 17 -0.32 4.22 -8.05
C ARG A 17 -0.14 5.70 -7.71
N SER A 18 -0.88 6.57 -8.38
CA SER A 18 -0.82 8.02 -8.16
C SER A 18 -1.21 8.40 -6.72
N LEU A 19 -2.22 7.73 -6.15
CA LEU A 19 -2.59 7.91 -4.75
C LEU A 19 -1.45 7.53 -3.80
N TYR A 20 -0.82 6.38 -4.03
CA TYR A 20 0.26 5.87 -3.18
C TYR A 20 1.55 6.72 -3.28
N GLU A 21 2.06 6.93 -4.50
CA GLU A 21 3.28 7.71 -4.74
C GLU A 21 3.10 9.18 -4.34
N GLY A 22 1.93 9.75 -4.64
CA GLY A 22 1.57 11.11 -4.29
C GLY A 22 1.21 11.29 -2.81
N ARG A 23 1.08 10.21 -2.03
CA ARG A 23 0.66 10.22 -0.62
C ARG A 23 -0.65 10.97 -0.39
N ILE A 24 -1.58 10.83 -1.34
CA ILE A 24 -2.84 11.60 -1.36
C ILE A 24 -3.89 10.84 -0.55
N ALA A 25 -4.50 11.50 0.43
CA ALA A 25 -5.58 10.94 1.26
C ALA A 25 -5.21 9.64 2.01
N SER A 26 -3.94 9.49 2.38
CA SER A 26 -3.49 8.41 3.26
C SER A 26 -4.11 8.53 4.65
N ASP A 27 -4.66 7.42 5.16
CA ASP A 27 -5.41 7.33 6.41
C ASP A 27 -4.76 6.36 7.43
N ILE A 28 -3.55 5.89 7.10
CA ILE A 28 -2.67 5.13 7.98
C ILE A 28 -1.18 5.37 7.64
N VAL A 29 -0.31 5.25 8.64
CA VAL A 29 1.14 5.20 8.49
C VAL A 29 1.66 3.82 8.90
N ILE A 30 2.33 3.11 7.99
CA ILE A 30 3.06 1.89 8.30
C ILE A 30 4.47 2.26 8.71
N LYS A 31 4.92 1.82 9.88
CA LYS A 31 6.23 2.14 10.45
C LYS A 31 7.11 0.89 10.48
N THR A 32 8.39 1.13 10.28
CA THR A 32 9.49 0.18 10.51
C THR A 32 10.38 0.77 11.60
N ALA A 33 11.48 0.08 11.95
CA ALA A 33 12.44 0.62 12.91
C ALA A 33 13.04 1.97 12.47
N SER A 34 13.19 2.20 11.16
CA SER A 34 13.88 3.38 10.61
C SER A 34 13.06 4.25 9.65
N ALA A 35 11.91 3.78 9.15
CA ALA A 35 11.11 4.51 8.16
C ALA A 35 9.59 4.50 8.44
N SER A 36 8.89 5.44 7.81
CA SER A 36 7.43 5.61 7.87
C SER A 36 6.84 5.75 6.47
N TYR A 37 5.75 5.01 6.22
CA TYR A 37 5.11 4.86 4.92
C TYR A 37 3.62 5.19 5.01
N PRO A 38 3.19 6.39 4.56
CA PRO A 38 1.76 6.68 4.41
C PRO A 38 1.10 5.71 3.42
N ALA A 39 -0.08 5.21 3.76
CA ALA A 39 -0.81 4.21 2.98
C ALA A 39 -2.33 4.36 3.16
N HIS A 40 -3.10 3.48 2.52
CA HIS A 40 -4.56 3.50 2.51
C HIS A 40 -5.14 2.22 3.12
N LYS A 41 -5.90 2.34 4.21
CA LYS A 41 -6.53 1.20 4.91
C LYS A 41 -7.39 0.37 3.96
N THR A 42 -8.15 1.03 3.08
CA THR A 42 -9.04 0.37 2.12
C THR A 42 -8.28 -0.53 1.15
N VAL A 43 -7.15 -0.05 0.61
CA VAL A 43 -6.28 -0.81 -0.28
C VAL A 43 -5.64 -1.97 0.46
N LEU A 44 -5.04 -1.72 1.63
CA LEU A 44 -4.40 -2.77 2.44
C LEU A 44 -5.38 -3.89 2.84
N CYS A 45 -6.60 -3.55 3.28
CA CYS A 45 -7.65 -4.51 3.62
C CYS A 45 -8.11 -5.36 2.43
N THR A 46 -8.08 -4.80 1.22
CA THR A 46 -8.54 -5.48 0.01
C THR A 46 -7.44 -6.40 -0.52
N SER A 47 -6.18 -5.96 -0.44
CA SER A 47 -5.03 -6.66 -0.99
C SER A 47 -4.44 -7.71 -0.04
N SER A 48 -4.77 -7.71 1.27
CA SER A 48 -4.21 -8.66 2.24
C SER A 48 -5.13 -8.95 3.41
N LEU A 49 -5.43 -10.24 3.63
CA LEU A 49 -6.21 -10.70 4.79
C LEU A 49 -5.52 -10.40 6.12
N ILE A 50 -4.18 -10.46 6.17
CA ILE A 50 -3.42 -10.13 7.37
C ILE A 50 -3.62 -8.66 7.73
N PHE A 51 -3.50 -7.75 6.75
CA PHE A 51 -3.76 -6.33 6.99
C PHE A 51 -5.22 -6.08 7.35
N LYS A 52 -6.17 -6.75 6.69
CA LYS A 52 -7.59 -6.66 7.03
C LYS A 52 -7.85 -7.00 8.50
N ASP A 53 -7.30 -8.11 8.99
CA ASP A 53 -7.49 -8.54 10.38
C ASP A 53 -6.85 -7.56 11.37
N ILE A 54 -5.65 -7.07 11.07
CA ILE A 54 -4.95 -6.08 11.91
C ILE A 54 -5.74 -4.77 11.97
N LEU A 55 -6.19 -4.27 10.83
CA LEU A 55 -6.90 -2.99 10.73
C LEU A 55 -8.28 -3.03 11.40
N LEU A 56 -9.02 -4.12 11.19
CA LEU A 56 -10.38 -4.25 11.71
C LEU A 56 -10.45 -4.68 13.17
N ASN A 57 -9.44 -5.40 13.69
CA ASN A 57 -9.47 -5.93 15.06
C ASN A 57 -8.49 -5.24 16.00
N VAL A 58 -7.24 -5.01 15.57
CA VAL A 58 -6.18 -4.49 16.44
C VAL A 58 -6.19 -2.97 16.48
N LEU A 59 -6.16 -2.31 15.32
CA LEU A 59 -6.09 -0.85 15.26
C LEU A 59 -7.42 -0.17 15.57
N SER A 60 -8.54 -0.82 15.24
CA SER A 60 -9.88 -0.33 15.62
C SER A 60 -10.03 -0.17 17.13
N TYR A 61 -9.45 -1.08 17.91
CA TYR A 61 -9.45 -1.01 19.38
C TYR A 61 -8.53 0.10 19.91
N LYS A 62 -7.34 0.26 19.32
CA LYS A 62 -6.34 1.23 19.80
C LYS A 62 -6.60 2.67 19.35
N SER A 63 -7.49 2.87 18.37
CA SER A 63 -7.76 4.19 17.76
C SER A 63 -6.48 4.91 17.28
N THR A 64 -5.52 4.13 16.76
CA THR A 64 -4.26 4.66 16.23
C THR A 64 -4.30 4.79 14.70
N ASP A 65 -3.55 5.76 14.18
CA ASP A 65 -3.37 6.03 12.76
C ASP A 65 -2.07 5.42 12.21
N PHE A 66 -1.41 4.54 12.98
CA PHE A 66 -0.21 3.85 12.54
C PHE A 66 -0.17 2.38 12.95
N PHE A 67 0.67 1.61 12.25
CA PHE A 67 0.97 0.21 12.50
C PHE A 67 2.47 -0.06 12.34
N GLU A 68 3.08 -0.82 13.24
CA GLU A 68 4.53 -1.09 13.25
C GLU A 68 4.86 -2.51 12.75
N ILE A 69 5.87 -2.60 11.89
CA ILE A 69 6.45 -3.83 11.37
C ILE A 69 7.94 -3.83 11.75
N GLU A 70 8.25 -4.44 12.89
CA GLU A 70 9.61 -4.39 13.45
C GLU A 70 10.59 -5.40 12.84
N HIS A 71 10.09 -6.46 12.20
CA HIS A 71 10.90 -7.60 11.74
C HIS A 71 11.26 -7.56 10.25
N LEU A 72 10.80 -6.55 9.50
CA LEU A 72 11.08 -6.43 8.07
C LEU A 72 11.91 -5.18 7.79
N GLU A 73 12.85 -5.33 6.86
CA GLU A 73 13.68 -4.23 6.37
C GLU A 73 12.85 -3.19 5.61
N ASP A 74 13.26 -1.93 5.69
CA ASP A 74 12.64 -0.79 5.01
C ASP A 74 12.41 -1.06 3.52
N TYR A 75 13.40 -1.63 2.84
CA TYR A 75 13.29 -1.97 1.42
C TYR A 75 12.15 -2.96 1.14
N THR A 76 12.06 -4.02 1.95
CA THR A 76 11.02 -5.05 1.83
C THR A 76 9.64 -4.48 2.10
N VAL A 77 9.49 -3.67 3.15
CA VAL A 77 8.20 -3.03 3.47
C VAL A 77 7.79 -2.04 2.38
N SER A 78 8.73 -1.22 1.88
CA SER A 78 8.46 -0.29 0.79
C SER A 78 7.98 -1.01 -0.48
N LYS A 79 8.65 -2.11 -0.87
CA LYS A 79 8.28 -2.89 -2.06
C LYS A 79 6.96 -3.65 -1.87
N MET A 80 6.72 -4.21 -0.69
CA MET A 80 5.44 -4.84 -0.35
C MET A 80 4.29 -3.82 -0.47
N LEU A 81 4.42 -2.65 0.15
CA LEU A 81 3.37 -1.64 0.12
C LEU A 81 3.14 -1.10 -1.29
N PHE A 82 4.21 -0.91 -2.08
CA PHE A 82 4.10 -0.54 -3.49
C PHE A 82 3.33 -1.60 -4.29
N PHE A 83 3.67 -2.87 -4.13
CA PHE A 83 2.97 -3.98 -4.78
C PHE A 83 1.48 -3.99 -4.41
N LEU A 84 1.14 -3.86 -3.12
CA LEU A 84 -0.25 -3.87 -2.66
C LEU A 84 -1.11 -2.73 -3.26
N HIS A 85 -0.49 -1.61 -3.61
CA HIS A 85 -1.19 -0.46 -4.21
C HIS A 85 -1.19 -0.48 -5.74
N THR A 86 -0.20 -1.10 -6.37
CA THR A 86 0.02 -0.97 -7.80
C THR A 86 -0.11 -2.27 -8.57
N ASP A 87 -0.24 -3.42 -7.90
CA ASP A 87 -0.17 -4.75 -8.51
C ASP A 87 1.06 -4.92 -9.43
N SER A 88 2.15 -4.23 -9.09
CA SER A 88 3.40 -4.21 -9.83
C SER A 88 4.55 -4.46 -8.88
N LEU A 89 5.43 -5.37 -9.26
CA LEU A 89 6.65 -5.63 -8.49
C LEU A 89 7.77 -4.64 -8.85
N GLU A 90 7.61 -3.78 -9.87
CA GLU A 90 8.73 -3.13 -10.58
C GLU A 90 9.82 -4.15 -10.98
N ASP A 91 10.94 -3.68 -11.57
CA ASP A 91 12.14 -4.50 -11.71
C ASP A 91 12.78 -4.70 -10.32
N VAL A 92 12.11 -5.45 -9.44
CA VAL A 92 12.78 -6.07 -8.29
C VAL A 92 13.78 -7.04 -8.90
N GLN A 93 15.04 -6.66 -8.84
CA GLN A 93 16.18 -7.53 -9.15
C GLN A 93 16.21 -8.64 -8.09
N TRP A 94 15.45 -9.71 -8.31
CA TRP A 94 15.43 -10.90 -7.44
C TRP A 94 16.78 -11.64 -7.41
N ASP A 95 17.71 -11.27 -8.30
CA ASP A 95 19.04 -11.88 -8.47
C ASP A 95 20.04 -11.60 -7.32
N THR A 96 19.63 -10.91 -6.26
CA THR A 96 20.48 -10.66 -5.07
C THR A 96 20.09 -11.44 -3.82
N ALA A 97 19.04 -12.27 -3.86
CA ALA A 97 18.80 -13.25 -2.82
C ALA A 97 19.83 -14.39 -2.95
N LYS A 98 20.91 -14.31 -2.16
CA LYS A 98 21.86 -15.40 -1.94
C LYS A 98 21.36 -16.35 -0.86
#